data_AF-A0A318PNP2-F1
#
_entry.id   AF-A0A318PNP2-F1
#
_cell.length_a   1.000
_cell.length_b   1.000
_cell.length_c   1.000
_cell.angle_alpha   90.00
_cell.angle_beta   90.00
_cell.angle_gamma   90.00
#
_symmetry.space_group_name_H-M   'P 1'
#
loop_
_entity.id
_entity.type
_entity.pdbx_description
1 polymer ?
#
loop_
_entity_poly.entity_id
_entity_poly.type
_entity_poly.pdbx_seq_one_letter_code
_entity_poly.pdbx_strand_id
1 'polypeptide(L)'
;MTEDLTPDVHGILEDHGERIGSLERWRDGVDGKLDGIRHELGVVRAEGQARSAASAAAMERQSRDIQDLTRQLAEHTGAQKERNRLEQAKLMKARIAESRWKKRAAVLGIVFTLLATVGGTLLSSQTWDDFFFANVPFLHRHHGITAAPPPAQDIG
;
A
#
# COMPACT_ATOMS: atom_id res chain seq x y z
N MET A 1 -33.01 36.22 108.55
CA MET A 1 -32.78 36.54 107.13
C MET A 1 -32.93 35.24 106.36
N THR A 2 -34.02 35.15 105.60
CA THR A 2 -34.29 34.07 104.66
C THR A 2 -34.72 34.80 103.40
N GLU A 3 -33.76 35.07 102.51
CA GLU A 3 -34.07 35.62 101.20
C GLU A 3 -34.90 34.58 100.45
N ASP A 4 -36.07 35.00 99.97
CA ASP A 4 -36.98 34.16 99.21
C ASP A 4 -36.34 33.90 97.85
N LEU A 5 -35.61 32.80 97.76
CA LEU A 5 -34.85 32.40 96.57
C LEU A 5 -35.77 31.71 95.54
N THR A 6 -36.98 32.25 95.34
CA THR A 6 -37.82 31.89 94.21
C THR A 6 -37.27 32.59 92.96
N PRO A 7 -36.61 31.87 92.02
CA PRO A 7 -36.06 32.51 90.84
C PRO A 7 -37.20 33.10 90.01
N ASP A 8 -37.01 34.30 89.49
CA ASP A 8 -38.03 34.98 88.70
C ASP A 8 -38.39 34.14 87.47
N VAL A 9 -39.59 33.57 87.52
CA VAL A 9 -40.12 32.68 86.48
C VAL A 9 -40.29 33.45 85.17
N HIS A 10 -40.54 34.76 85.21
CA HIS A 10 -40.65 35.57 84.00
C HIS A 10 -39.30 35.72 83.29
N GLY A 11 -38.22 36.11 83.98
CA GLY A 11 -36.89 36.17 83.39
C GLY A 11 -36.40 34.83 82.81
N ILE A 12 -36.72 33.70 83.46
CA ILE A 12 -36.40 32.36 82.92
C ILE A 12 -37.22 32.03 81.66
N LEU A 13 -38.47 32.49 81.58
CA LEU A 13 -39.32 32.25 80.42
C LEU A 13 -38.91 33.13 79.22
N GLU A 14 -38.42 34.34 79.48
CA GLU A 14 -37.92 35.28 78.48
C GLU A 14 -36.59 34.79 77.85
N ASP A 15 -35.61 34.35 78.67
CA ASP A 15 -34.37 33.71 78.17
C ASP A 15 -34.65 32.48 77.30
N HIS A 16 -35.57 31.59 77.76
CA HIS A 16 -35.98 30.45 76.96
C HIS A 16 -36.68 30.86 75.66
N GLY A 17 -37.47 31.94 75.67
CA GLY A 17 -38.12 32.50 74.47
C GLY A 17 -37.10 32.97 73.43
N GLU A 18 -36.12 33.79 73.84
CA GLU A 18 -35.04 34.22 72.94
C GLU A 18 -34.23 33.04 72.40
N ARG A 19 -33.90 32.08 73.28
CA ARG A 19 -33.11 30.90 72.93
C ARG A 19 -33.85 29.97 71.96
N ILE A 20 -35.15 29.77 72.13
CA ILE A 20 -36.00 29.02 71.18
C ILE A 20 -36.02 29.73 69.82
N GLY A 21 -36.30 31.04 69.79
CA GLY A 21 -36.29 31.80 68.54
C GLY A 21 -34.93 31.81 67.83
N SER A 22 -33.83 31.76 68.59
CA SER A 22 -32.48 31.60 68.05
C SER A 22 -32.25 30.22 67.42
N LEU A 23 -32.72 29.15 68.08
CA LEU A 23 -32.66 27.78 67.57
C LEU A 23 -33.52 27.57 66.33
N GLU A 24 -34.69 28.18 66.24
CA GLU A 24 -35.55 28.13 65.04
C GLU A 24 -34.88 28.80 63.84
N ARG A 25 -34.34 30.02 64.01
CA ARG A 25 -33.57 30.71 62.95
C ARG A 25 -32.33 29.90 62.53
N TRP A 26 -31.67 29.22 63.46
CA TRP A 26 -30.55 28.34 63.14
C TRP A 26 -31.00 27.12 62.34
N ARG A 27 -32.08 26.44 62.75
CA ARG A 27 -32.67 25.30 62.04
C ARG A 27 -33.01 25.68 60.60
N ASP A 28 -33.75 26.77 60.42
CA ASP A 28 -34.19 27.21 59.08
C ASP A 28 -32.99 27.55 58.18
N GLY A 29 -31.93 28.12 58.77
CA GLY A 29 -30.65 28.36 58.08
C GLY A 29 -29.82 27.11 57.79
N VAL A 30 -30.03 26.00 58.52
CA VAL A 30 -29.43 24.69 58.24
C VAL A 30 -30.23 23.97 57.16
N ASP A 31 -31.57 23.97 57.24
CA ASP A 31 -32.44 23.35 56.24
C ASP A 31 -32.25 23.98 54.85
N GLY A 32 -32.16 25.32 54.78
CA GLY A 32 -31.83 26.01 53.52
C GLY A 32 -30.46 25.63 52.93
N LYS A 33 -29.46 25.33 53.77
CA LYS A 33 -28.15 24.82 53.31
C LYS A 33 -28.24 23.36 52.85
N LEU A 34 -29.02 22.54 53.54
CA LEU A 34 -29.24 21.14 53.16
C LEU A 34 -29.96 21.02 51.81
N ASP A 35 -30.94 21.88 51.54
CA ASP A 35 -31.59 21.95 50.23
C ASP A 35 -30.66 22.47 49.12
N GLY A 36 -29.80 23.45 49.41
CA GLY A 36 -28.72 23.85 48.51
C GLY A 36 -27.79 22.69 48.15
N ILE A 37 -27.27 21.98 49.15
CA ILE A 37 -26.41 20.79 48.96
C ILE A 37 -27.15 19.68 48.19
N ARG A 38 -28.44 19.45 48.49
CA ARG A 38 -29.28 18.47 47.78
C ARG A 38 -29.43 18.83 46.30
N HIS A 39 -29.61 20.12 45.98
CA HIS A 39 -29.68 20.61 44.61
C HIS A 39 -28.35 20.42 43.87
N GLU A 40 -27.23 20.87 44.46
CA GLU A 40 -25.89 20.71 43.90
C GLU A 40 -25.53 19.22 43.66
N LEU A 41 -25.84 18.34 44.61
CA LEU A 41 -25.64 16.89 44.46
C LEU A 41 -26.47 16.32 43.30
N GLY A 42 -27.68 16.84 43.09
CA GLY A 42 -28.53 16.51 41.94
C GLY A 42 -27.89 16.91 40.61
N VAL A 43 -27.36 18.13 40.53
CA VAL A 43 -26.64 18.65 39.35
C VAL A 43 -25.39 17.83 39.07
N VAL A 44 -24.54 17.59 40.08
CA VAL A 44 -23.31 16.79 39.94
C VAL A 44 -23.62 15.35 39.50
N ARG A 45 -24.70 14.74 40.02
CA ARG A 45 -25.14 13.41 39.59
C ARG A 45 -25.60 13.40 38.13
N ALA A 46 -26.39 14.39 37.72
CA ALA A 46 -26.85 14.52 36.34
C ALA A 46 -25.68 14.76 35.36
N GLU A 47 -24.74 15.63 35.72
CA GLU A 47 -23.52 15.89 34.95
C GLU A 47 -22.63 14.64 34.85
N GLY A 48 -22.46 13.90 35.96
CA GLY A 48 -21.73 12.64 35.99
C GLY A 48 -22.35 11.55 35.12
N GLN A 49 -23.69 11.46 35.09
CA GLN A 49 -24.41 10.56 34.19
C GLN A 49 -24.25 10.98 32.72
N ALA A 50 -24.36 12.28 32.41
CA ALA A 50 -24.17 12.81 31.06
C ALA A 50 -22.74 12.57 30.54
N ARG A 51 -21.71 12.84 31.36
CA ARG A 51 -20.31 12.52 31.04
C ARG A 51 -20.09 11.03 30.82
N SER A 52 -20.68 10.18 31.66
CA SER A 52 -20.58 8.71 31.52
C SER A 52 -21.20 8.22 30.21
N ALA A 53 -22.40 8.71 29.86
CA ALA A 53 -23.07 8.37 28.61
C ALA A 53 -22.30 8.86 27.37
N ALA A 54 -21.76 10.08 27.41
CA ALA A 54 -20.93 10.63 26.33
C ALA A 54 -19.64 9.81 26.13
N SER A 55 -18.96 9.44 27.23
CA SER A 55 -17.77 8.59 27.21
C SER A 55 -18.07 7.20 26.64
N ALA A 56 -19.16 6.56 27.06
CA ALA A 56 -19.59 5.27 26.54
C ALA A 56 -19.86 5.32 25.01
N ALA A 57 -20.56 6.36 24.55
CA ALA A 57 -20.81 6.57 23.13
C ALA A 57 -19.54 6.85 22.31
N ALA A 58 -18.52 7.49 22.92
CA ALA A 58 -17.22 7.71 22.29
C ALA A 58 -16.42 6.39 22.17
N MET A 59 -16.36 5.60 23.25
CA MET A 59 -15.71 4.28 23.25
C MET A 59 -16.34 3.32 22.24
N GLU A 60 -17.67 3.34 22.11
CA GLU A 60 -18.40 2.53 21.13
C GLU A 60 -18.07 2.91 19.67
N ARG A 61 -17.85 4.20 19.38
CA ARG A 61 -17.36 4.64 18.05
C ARG A 61 -15.93 4.14 17.83
N GLN A 62 -15.04 4.37 18.80
CA GLN A 62 -13.64 3.97 18.71
C GLN A 62 -13.48 2.45 18.53
N SER A 63 -14.32 1.63 19.19
CA SER A 63 -14.38 0.18 19.01
C SER A 63 -14.69 -0.20 17.55
N ARG A 64 -15.68 0.45 16.94
CA ARG A 64 -16.07 0.22 15.55
C ARG A 64 -15.00 0.68 14.56
N ASP A 65 -14.38 1.84 14.81
CA ASP A 65 -13.28 2.35 13.96
C ASP A 65 -12.06 1.40 14.01
N ILE A 66 -11.72 0.84 15.18
CA ILE A 66 -10.64 -0.15 15.32
C ILE A 66 -10.97 -1.45 14.57
N GLN A 67 -12.22 -1.92 14.63
CA GLN A 67 -12.66 -3.12 13.91
C GLN A 67 -12.59 -2.91 12.39
N ASP A 68 -13.02 -1.74 11.89
CA ASP A 68 -12.96 -1.42 10.47
C ASP A 68 -11.51 -1.26 9.98
N LEU A 69 -10.65 -0.54 10.73
CA LEU A 69 -9.21 -0.46 10.43
C LEU A 69 -8.53 -1.84 10.43
N THR A 70 -8.90 -2.73 11.36
CA THR A 70 -8.40 -4.12 11.39
C THR A 70 -8.82 -4.89 10.14
N ARG A 71 -10.07 -4.71 9.69
CA ARG A 71 -10.59 -5.30 8.46
C ARG A 71 -9.88 -4.75 7.22
N GLN A 72 -9.78 -3.43 7.08
CA GLN A 72 -9.06 -2.79 5.98
C GLN A 72 -7.59 -3.24 5.92
N LEU A 73 -6.93 -3.37 7.07
CA LEU A 73 -5.55 -3.86 7.15
C LEU A 73 -5.43 -5.32 6.71
N ALA A 74 -6.38 -6.19 7.09
CA ALA A 74 -6.42 -7.58 6.64
C ALA A 74 -6.67 -7.71 5.13
N GLU A 75 -7.63 -6.95 4.60
CA GLU A 75 -7.95 -6.90 3.16
C GLU A 75 -6.76 -6.37 2.35
N HIS A 76 -6.14 -5.26 2.78
CA HIS A 76 -4.95 -4.70 2.13
C HIS A 76 -3.73 -5.63 2.24
N THR A 77 -3.51 -6.29 3.39
CA THR A 77 -2.41 -7.26 3.55
C THR A 77 -2.60 -8.48 2.66
N GLY A 78 -3.84 -8.98 2.53
CA GLY A 78 -4.18 -10.05 1.59
C GLY A 78 -3.93 -9.66 0.14
N ALA A 79 -4.41 -8.47 -0.27
CA ALA A 79 -4.20 -7.93 -1.61
C ALA A 79 -2.70 -7.71 -1.92
N GLN A 80 -1.94 -7.14 -0.99
CA GLN A 80 -0.49 -6.93 -1.11
C GLN A 80 0.24 -8.27 -1.26
N LYS A 81 -0.17 -9.31 -0.52
CA LYS A 81 0.41 -10.65 -0.57
C LYS A 81 0.20 -11.31 -1.94
N GLU A 82 -1.01 -11.24 -2.52
CA GLU A 82 -1.24 -11.80 -3.86
C GLU A 82 -0.58 -10.97 -4.97
N ARG A 83 -0.53 -9.63 -4.85
CA ARG A 83 0.24 -8.78 -5.77
C ARG A 83 1.74 -9.16 -5.77
N ASN A 84 2.34 -9.31 -4.60
CA ASN A 84 3.72 -9.78 -4.46
C ASN A 84 3.91 -11.19 -5.08
N ARG A 85 2.93 -12.09 -4.90
CA ARG A 85 2.97 -13.44 -5.49
C ARG A 85 2.92 -13.40 -7.02
N LEU A 86 2.06 -12.54 -7.59
CA LEU A 86 1.95 -12.32 -9.04
C LEU A 86 3.21 -11.67 -9.62
N GLU A 87 3.82 -10.72 -8.91
CA GLU A 87 5.09 -10.09 -9.31
C GLU A 87 6.25 -11.09 -9.26
N GLN A 88 6.39 -11.89 -8.20
CA GLN A 88 7.36 -12.99 -8.15
C GLN A 88 7.15 -14.01 -9.28
N ALA A 89 5.90 -14.36 -9.61
CA ALA A 89 5.58 -15.25 -10.73
C ALA A 89 5.95 -14.63 -12.10
N LYS A 90 5.76 -13.32 -12.28
CA LYS A 90 6.21 -12.58 -13.48
C LYS A 90 7.73 -12.56 -13.58
N LEU A 91 8.44 -12.24 -12.49
CA LEU A 91 9.91 -12.23 -12.42
C LEU A 91 10.50 -13.62 -12.71
N MET A 92 9.90 -14.69 -12.16
CA MET A 92 10.32 -16.06 -12.44
C MET A 92 10.12 -16.43 -13.92
N LYS A 93 8.97 -16.09 -14.51
CA LYS A 93 8.70 -16.30 -15.94
C LYS A 93 9.68 -15.51 -16.83
N ALA A 94 9.97 -14.26 -16.49
CA ALA A 94 10.95 -13.43 -17.19
C ALA A 94 12.36 -14.05 -17.13
N ARG A 95 12.82 -14.48 -15.94
CA ARG A 95 14.11 -15.15 -15.75
C ARG A 95 14.23 -16.45 -16.56
N ILE A 96 13.15 -17.24 -16.62
CA ILE A 96 13.09 -18.46 -17.44
C ILE A 96 13.16 -18.10 -18.93
N ALA A 97 12.41 -17.10 -19.39
CA ALA A 97 12.45 -16.64 -20.77
C ALA A 97 13.85 -16.14 -21.16
N GLU A 98 14.47 -15.28 -20.36
CA GLU A 98 15.86 -14.84 -20.54
C GLU A 98 16.83 -16.02 -20.66
N SER A 99 16.70 -17.04 -19.79
CA SER A 99 17.60 -18.20 -19.86
C SER A 99 17.47 -18.97 -21.18
N ARG A 100 16.26 -19.02 -21.77
CA ARG A 100 16.00 -19.65 -23.08
C ARG A 100 16.54 -18.80 -24.23
N TRP A 101 16.40 -17.48 -24.16
CA TRP A 101 16.98 -16.56 -25.15
C TRP A 101 18.50 -16.55 -25.11
N LYS A 102 19.12 -16.52 -23.91
CA LYS A 102 20.57 -16.63 -23.72
C LYS A 102 21.13 -17.95 -24.28
N LYS A 103 20.45 -19.08 -24.03
CA LYS A 103 20.81 -20.38 -24.65
C LYS A 103 20.69 -20.37 -26.17
N ARG A 104 19.61 -19.80 -26.72
CA ARG A 104 19.43 -19.68 -28.19
C ARG A 104 20.47 -18.77 -28.84
N ALA A 105 20.80 -17.64 -28.22
CA ALA A 105 21.83 -16.73 -28.69
C ALA A 105 23.21 -17.39 -28.70
N ALA A 106 23.56 -18.17 -27.66
CA ALA A 106 24.81 -18.93 -27.62
C ALA A 106 24.87 -19.98 -28.75
N VAL A 107 23.79 -20.74 -28.98
CA VAL A 107 23.72 -21.72 -30.08
C VAL A 107 23.83 -21.04 -31.45
N LEU A 108 23.10 -19.94 -31.67
CA LEU A 108 23.20 -19.18 -32.91
C LEU A 108 24.60 -18.60 -33.13
N GLY A 109 25.25 -18.09 -32.07
CA GLY A 109 26.63 -17.64 -32.12
C GLY A 109 27.59 -18.76 -32.54
N ILE A 110 27.49 -19.95 -31.93
CA ILE A 110 28.29 -21.12 -32.31
C ILE A 110 28.06 -21.51 -33.78
N VAL A 111 26.80 -21.56 -34.24
CA VAL A 111 26.46 -21.87 -35.64
C VAL A 111 27.04 -20.82 -36.60
N PHE A 112 26.93 -19.53 -36.28
CA PHE A 112 27.54 -18.47 -37.08
C PHE A 112 29.07 -18.53 -37.09
N THR A 113 29.72 -18.82 -35.97
CA THR A 113 31.18 -19.00 -35.92
C THR A 113 31.60 -20.20 -36.76
N LEU A 114 30.93 -21.34 -36.65
CA LEU A 114 31.22 -22.52 -37.48
C LEU A 114 31.00 -22.27 -38.97
N LEU A 115 29.88 -21.61 -39.35
CA LEU A 115 29.62 -21.21 -40.74
C LEU A 115 30.62 -20.16 -41.23
N ALA A 116 31.10 -19.25 -40.39
CA ALA A 116 32.14 -18.29 -40.74
C ALA A 116 33.51 -18.95 -40.89
N THR A 117 33.83 -19.98 -40.10
CA THR A 117 35.06 -20.77 -40.23
C THR A 117 35.05 -21.63 -41.49
N VAL A 118 33.95 -22.36 -41.74
CA VAL A 118 33.79 -23.20 -42.95
C VAL A 118 33.61 -22.34 -44.20
N GLY A 119 32.87 -21.25 -44.12
CA GLY A 119 32.76 -20.25 -45.18
C GLY A 119 34.10 -19.59 -45.48
N GLY A 120 34.84 -19.18 -44.45
CA GLY A 120 36.17 -18.57 -44.60
C GLY A 120 37.21 -19.52 -45.21
N THR A 121 37.12 -20.83 -44.97
CA THR A 121 37.99 -21.82 -45.66
C THR A 121 37.51 -22.16 -47.07
N LEU A 122 36.20 -22.16 -47.34
CA LEU A 122 35.66 -22.39 -48.69
C LEU A 122 35.77 -21.16 -49.62
N LEU A 123 35.76 -19.94 -49.08
CA LEU A 123 36.03 -18.68 -49.79
C LEU A 123 37.53 -18.47 -50.10
N SER A 124 38.38 -19.48 -49.92
CA SER A 124 39.74 -19.52 -50.46
C SER A 124 39.74 -19.66 -51.99
N SER A 125 39.30 -18.60 -52.67
CA SER A 125 39.56 -18.21 -54.06
C SER A 125 39.42 -19.22 -55.21
N GLN A 126 38.81 -20.39 -55.02
CA GLN A 126 38.74 -21.40 -56.10
C GLN A 126 37.35 -22.02 -56.36
N THR A 127 36.39 -21.93 -55.43
CA THR A 127 35.05 -22.55 -55.62
C THR A 127 33.93 -21.54 -55.88
N TRP A 128 34.08 -20.30 -55.41
CA TRP A 128 33.04 -19.27 -55.52
C TRP A 128 32.95 -18.65 -56.91
N ASP A 129 34.09 -18.44 -57.57
CA ASP A 129 34.15 -17.87 -58.92
C ASP A 129 33.47 -18.81 -59.93
N ASP A 130 33.79 -20.11 -59.90
CA ASP A 130 33.13 -21.12 -60.73
C ASP A 130 31.62 -21.18 -60.45
N PHE A 131 31.16 -21.20 -59.19
CA PHE A 131 29.72 -21.32 -58.91
C PHE A 131 28.91 -20.10 -59.36
N PHE A 132 29.46 -18.89 -59.26
CA PHE A 132 28.78 -17.67 -59.70
C PHE A 132 28.94 -17.36 -61.19
N PHE A 133 30.11 -17.63 -61.80
CA PHE A 133 30.37 -17.30 -63.21
C PHE A 133 30.10 -18.46 -64.19
N ALA A 134 30.07 -19.73 -63.77
CA ALA A 134 29.66 -20.82 -64.67
C ALA A 134 28.17 -20.76 -65.04
N ASN A 135 27.33 -20.16 -64.19
CA ASN A 135 25.91 -19.92 -64.48
C ASN A 135 25.66 -18.63 -65.30
N VAL A 136 26.71 -18.02 -65.86
CA VAL A 136 26.63 -16.74 -66.60
C VAL A 136 26.99 -16.98 -68.08
N PRO A 137 25.99 -17.10 -68.98
CA PRO A 137 26.23 -17.50 -70.36
C PRO A 137 26.91 -16.44 -71.24
N PHE A 138 27.09 -15.19 -70.76
CA PHE A 138 27.74 -14.14 -71.57
C PHE A 138 29.28 -14.22 -71.58
N LEU A 139 29.92 -14.91 -70.63
CA LEU A 139 31.38 -15.00 -70.51
C LEU A 139 32.02 -16.14 -71.31
N HIS A 140 31.22 -17.12 -71.77
CA HIS A 140 31.71 -18.34 -72.42
C HIS A 140 31.66 -18.31 -73.96
N ARG A 141 31.50 -17.13 -74.59
CA ARG A 141 31.44 -17.02 -76.05
C ARG A 141 32.84 -17.14 -76.68
N HIS A 142 33.28 -18.37 -76.93
CA HIS A 142 34.38 -18.65 -77.85
C HIS A 142 34.07 -18.03 -79.23
N HIS A 143 34.87 -17.04 -79.64
CA HIS A 143 34.94 -16.61 -81.03
C HIS A 143 35.94 -17.49 -81.78
N GLY A 144 35.41 -18.59 -82.33
CA GLY A 144 36.11 -19.51 -83.22
C GLY A 144 35.18 -20.64 -83.64
N ILE A 145 35.24 -21.24 -84.83
CA ILE A 145 36.11 -21.08 -86.02
C ILE A 145 35.28 -21.58 -87.22
N THR A 146 35.36 -20.95 -88.40
CA THR A 146 35.29 -21.71 -89.66
C THR A 146 36.01 -20.99 -90.79
N ALA A 147 36.70 -21.76 -91.65
CA ALA A 147 37.56 -21.27 -92.71
C ALA A 147 37.26 -21.96 -94.06
N ALA A 148 37.82 -21.39 -95.14
CA ALA A 148 37.92 -21.94 -96.50
C ALA A 148 36.62 -21.98 -97.35
N PRO A 149 36.68 -21.96 -98.70
CA PRO A 149 37.86 -22.20 -99.57
C PRO A 149 38.20 -21.13 -100.65
N PRO A 150 39.39 -21.22 -101.28
CA PRO A 150 39.82 -20.48 -102.49
C PRO A 150 39.50 -21.30 -103.78
N PRO A 151 39.92 -20.92 -105.03
CA PRO A 151 40.68 -19.76 -105.54
C PRO A 151 39.83 -18.97 -106.60
N ALA A 152 40.30 -18.26 -107.65
CA ALA A 152 41.61 -17.97 -108.28
C ALA A 152 41.54 -16.70 -109.20
N GLN A 153 42.69 -16.06 -109.46
CA GLN A 153 43.13 -15.33 -110.70
C GLN A 153 42.23 -14.16 -111.23
N ASP A 154 42.73 -13.10 -111.89
CA ASP A 154 44.02 -12.89 -112.56
C ASP A 154 44.38 -11.38 -112.80
N ILE A 155 45.64 -11.12 -113.20
CA ILE A 155 46.29 -9.93 -113.83
C ILE A 155 45.90 -8.48 -113.45
N GLY A 156 46.94 -7.67 -113.18
CA GLY A 156 46.92 -6.20 -113.13
C GLY A 156 48.30 -5.61 -112.90
#